data_AF-A0A401UL69-F1
#
_entry.id   AF-A0A401UL69-F1
#
_cell.length_a   1.000
_cell.length_b   1.000
_cell.length_c   1.000
_cell.angle_alpha   90.00
_cell.angle_beta   90.00
_cell.angle_gamma   90.00
#
_symmetry.space_group_name_H-M   'P 1'
#
loop_
_entity.id
_entity.type
_entity.pdbx_description
1 polymer ?
#
loop_
_entity_poly.entity_id
_entity_poly.type
_entity_poly.pdbx_seq_one_letter_code
_entity_poly.pdbx_strand_id
1 'polypeptide(L)'
;MEFFNDIMRFVYKAIVYPLKFIFFKIIYFIEKNLINANLSDICEECYEKVTMPYYVCPSCSNRYAALMPTFKHIFYFKCSCGNNLPLTAINGKNKLKTLCGNCKNAVKMNKVKKICIPIIGTNPSIKANFTYNMLDTIEWKFDKSPFKAYVSTPKTQKFFLGKNRKKPLRQIYIFNTNERNLALSDNLKKYRYFNYYDGIVFIFNGEELVNLEGENNLTLDGILDIFILNLQKNFGLKPGEIINKPIAVITNNQIKRSFNGYIEENFKAKIENNFSDYKFFLLDDFNLIKQSENKANYHEAEVFQWILGQVDTKIHKSICK
;
A
#
# COMPACT_ATOMS: atom_id res chain seq x y z
N MET A 1 1.15 47.06 -44.94
CA MET A 1 0.49 46.30 -43.86
C MET A 1 0.86 44.81 -43.86
N GLU A 2 0.96 44.17 -45.03
CA GLU A 2 1.28 42.72 -45.12
C GLU A 2 2.67 42.35 -44.57
N PHE A 3 3.71 43.11 -44.92
CA PHE A 3 5.08 42.88 -44.43
C PHE A 3 5.20 42.90 -42.89
N PHE A 4 4.46 43.79 -42.22
CA PHE A 4 4.43 43.86 -40.76
C PHE A 4 3.76 42.62 -40.14
N ASN A 5 2.69 42.12 -40.77
CA ASN A 5 2.02 40.88 -40.33
C ASN A 5 2.92 39.65 -40.49
N ASP A 6 3.76 39.60 -41.52
CA ASP A 6 4.69 38.49 -41.73
C ASP A 6 5.85 38.50 -40.74
N ILE A 7 6.41 39.67 -40.43
CA ILE A 7 7.39 39.82 -39.34
C ILE A 7 6.78 39.37 -38.00
N MET A 8 5.55 39.80 -37.69
CA MET A 8 4.89 39.41 -36.44
C MET A 8 4.61 37.91 -36.36
N ARG A 9 4.21 37.27 -37.48
CA ARG A 9 4.06 35.81 -37.55
C ARG A 9 5.40 35.09 -37.38
N PHE A 10 6.47 35.61 -37.94
CA PHE A 10 7.82 35.06 -37.79
C PHE A 10 8.27 35.14 -36.33
N VAL A 11 8.19 36.31 -35.69
CA VAL A 11 8.54 36.49 -34.26
C VAL A 11 7.74 35.55 -33.37
N TYR A 12 6.42 35.43 -33.61
CA TYR A 12 5.57 34.54 -32.83
C TYR A 12 6.02 33.07 -32.95
N LYS A 13 6.31 32.60 -34.16
CA LYS A 13 6.73 31.21 -34.41
C LYS A 13 8.16 30.95 -33.93
N ALA A 14 9.08 31.86 -34.15
CA ALA A 14 10.51 31.68 -33.87
C ALA A 14 10.85 31.88 -32.39
N ILE A 15 10.09 32.71 -31.66
CA ILE A 15 10.42 33.10 -30.28
C ILE A 15 9.31 32.71 -29.32
N VAL A 16 8.08 33.19 -29.54
CA VAL A 16 7.00 33.03 -28.55
C VAL A 16 6.58 31.57 -28.41
N TYR A 17 6.41 30.87 -29.52
CA TYR A 17 6.01 29.46 -29.53
C TYR A 17 7.01 28.53 -28.82
N PRO A 18 8.32 28.55 -29.11
CA PRO A 18 9.28 27.70 -28.42
C PRO A 18 9.39 28.04 -26.92
N LEU A 19 9.37 29.32 -26.55
CA LEU A 19 9.34 29.72 -25.13
C LEU A 19 8.11 29.16 -24.42
N LYS A 20 6.93 29.26 -25.03
CA LYS A 20 5.69 28.67 -24.51
C LYS A 20 5.80 27.14 -24.39
N PHE A 21 6.42 26.48 -25.36
CA PHE A 21 6.59 25.02 -25.36
C PHE A 21 7.53 24.57 -24.25
N ILE A 22 8.67 25.23 -24.09
CA ILE A 22 9.62 24.97 -22.99
C ILE A 22 8.92 25.18 -21.65
N PHE A 23 8.21 26.29 -21.48
CA PHE A 23 7.45 26.59 -20.26
C PHE A 23 6.40 25.51 -19.96
N PHE A 24 5.62 25.11 -20.96
CA PHE A 24 4.66 24.01 -20.83
C PHE A 24 5.34 22.71 -20.38
N LYS A 25 6.46 22.33 -21.01
CA LYS A 25 7.20 21.10 -20.65
C LYS A 25 7.70 21.15 -19.22
N ILE A 26 8.22 22.29 -18.76
CA ILE A 26 8.66 22.48 -17.36
C ILE A 26 7.48 22.27 -16.40
N ILE A 27 6.36 22.97 -16.61
CA ILE A 27 5.19 22.86 -15.73
C ILE A 27 4.60 21.44 -15.75
N TYR A 28 4.49 20.82 -16.93
CA TYR A 28 4.01 19.45 -17.08
C TYR A 28 4.91 18.46 -16.32
N PHE A 29 6.23 18.62 -16.44
CA PHE A 29 7.18 17.74 -15.75
C PHE A 29 7.12 17.90 -14.23
N ILE A 30 7.03 19.14 -13.73
CA ILE A 30 6.85 19.42 -12.29
C ILE A 30 5.57 18.75 -11.78
N GLU A 31 4.43 18.95 -12.44
CA GLU A 31 3.15 18.38 -12.01
C GLU A 31 3.15 16.85 -12.07
N LYS A 32 3.72 16.27 -13.15
CA LYS A 32 3.86 14.81 -13.29
C LYS A 32 4.73 14.23 -12.18
N ASN A 33 5.83 14.87 -11.83
CA ASN A 33 6.70 14.43 -10.73
C ASN A 33 6.01 14.57 -9.37
N LEU A 34 5.22 15.62 -9.15
CA LEU A 34 4.42 15.76 -7.92
C LEU A 34 3.41 14.61 -7.78
N ILE A 35 2.80 14.17 -8.88
CA ILE A 35 1.87 13.04 -8.88
C ILE A 35 2.59 11.74 -8.58
N ASN A 36 3.67 11.47 -9.31
CA ASN A 36 4.45 10.24 -9.17
C ASN A 36 5.09 10.10 -7.79
N ALA A 37 5.60 11.21 -7.22
CA ALA A 37 6.32 11.17 -5.96
C ALA A 37 5.39 11.18 -4.73
N ASN A 38 4.24 11.85 -4.80
CA ASN A 38 3.52 12.26 -3.58
C ASN A 38 1.99 12.20 -3.64
N LEU A 39 1.34 11.84 -4.76
CA LEU A 39 -0.12 11.83 -4.85
C LEU A 39 -0.67 10.46 -5.21
N SER A 40 -0.16 9.41 -4.57
CA SER A 40 -0.89 8.14 -4.50
C SER A 40 -1.62 8.04 -3.17
N ASP A 41 -2.92 7.76 -3.18
CA ASP A 41 -3.67 7.37 -1.98
C ASP A 41 -4.35 6.03 -2.19
N ILE A 42 -4.94 5.48 -1.12
CA ILE A 42 -5.69 4.24 -1.18
C ILE A 42 -7.15 4.57 -0.95
N CYS A 43 -8.02 4.15 -1.87
CA CYS A 43 -9.45 4.30 -1.70
C CYS A 43 -9.92 3.43 -0.52
N GLU A 44 -10.54 4.02 0.49
CA GLU A 44 -10.99 3.31 1.70
C GLU A 44 -12.18 2.37 1.42
N GLU A 45 -12.83 2.52 0.28
CA GLU A 45 -14.04 1.77 -0.11
C GLU A 45 -13.73 0.54 -0.96
N CYS A 46 -12.81 0.68 -1.93
CA CYS A 46 -12.49 -0.40 -2.89
C CYS A 46 -11.02 -0.82 -2.87
N TYR A 47 -10.19 -0.20 -2.03
CA TYR A 47 -8.77 -0.49 -1.88
C TYR A 47 -7.96 -0.42 -3.18
N GLU A 48 -8.44 0.35 -4.16
CA GLU A 48 -7.67 0.69 -5.36
C GLU A 48 -6.64 1.76 -5.03
N LYS A 49 -5.42 1.64 -5.57
CA LYS A 49 -4.41 2.69 -5.46
C LYS A 49 -4.77 3.82 -6.43
N VAL A 50 -5.14 4.96 -5.85
CA VAL A 50 -5.53 6.15 -6.60
C VAL A 50 -4.30 7.00 -6.85
N THR A 51 -3.73 6.88 -8.05
CA THR A 51 -2.68 7.78 -8.55
C THR A 51 -3.24 8.96 -9.32
N MET A 52 -4.40 8.77 -9.96
CA MET A 52 -5.03 9.76 -10.82
C MET A 52 -6.54 9.79 -10.56
N PRO A 53 -7.01 10.62 -9.60
CA PRO A 53 -8.42 10.69 -9.28
C PRO A 53 -9.21 11.42 -10.38
N TYR A 54 -10.53 11.26 -10.33
CA TYR A 54 -11.44 12.20 -10.98
C TYR A 54 -11.57 13.46 -10.15
N TYR A 55 -11.57 14.61 -10.80
CA TYR A 55 -11.77 15.91 -10.16
C TYR A 55 -13.20 16.39 -10.41
N VAL A 56 -13.81 16.95 -9.37
CA VAL A 56 -15.18 17.46 -9.43
C VAL A 56 -15.17 18.99 -9.54
N CYS A 57 -15.87 19.53 -10.53
CA CYS A 57 -16.08 20.98 -10.64
C CYS A 57 -16.93 21.47 -9.46
N PRO A 58 -16.48 22.49 -8.70
CA PRO A 58 -17.22 22.97 -7.54
C PRO A 58 -18.53 23.69 -7.90
N SER A 59 -18.70 24.13 -9.15
CA SER A 59 -19.87 24.91 -9.58
C SER A 59 -20.99 24.05 -10.18
N CYS A 60 -20.66 22.99 -10.92
CA CYS A 60 -21.65 22.17 -11.65
C CYS A 60 -21.52 20.66 -11.39
N SER A 61 -20.59 20.24 -10.53
CA SER A 61 -20.33 18.83 -10.21
C SER A 61 -19.88 17.93 -11.37
N ASN A 62 -19.59 18.49 -12.56
CA ASN A 62 -19.00 17.75 -13.66
C ASN A 62 -17.67 17.12 -13.25
N ARG A 63 -17.41 15.91 -13.76
CA ARG A 63 -16.28 15.07 -13.39
C ARG A 63 -15.27 15.05 -14.52
N TYR A 64 -14.01 15.27 -14.17
CA TYR A 64 -12.91 15.30 -15.11
C TYR A 64 -11.87 14.27 -14.71
N ALA A 65 -11.65 13.29 -15.58
CA ALA A 65 -10.47 12.46 -15.46
C ALA A 65 -9.25 13.35 -15.66
N ALA A 66 -8.16 13.09 -14.93
CA ALA A 66 -6.85 13.46 -15.42
C ALA A 66 -6.62 14.97 -15.68
N LEU A 67 -6.96 15.85 -14.74
CA LEU A 67 -6.66 17.30 -14.88
C LEU A 67 -5.15 17.57 -14.92
N MET A 68 -4.58 17.50 -16.12
CA MET A 68 -3.17 17.72 -16.45
C MET A 68 -2.97 18.99 -17.28
N PRO A 69 -1.84 19.70 -17.10
CA PRO A 69 -1.43 20.75 -18.02
C PRO A 69 -1.37 20.23 -19.46
N THR A 70 -1.86 21.04 -20.39
CA THR A 70 -1.76 20.82 -21.84
C THR A 70 -1.17 22.07 -22.49
N PHE A 71 -0.70 21.96 -23.73
CA PHE A 71 -0.15 23.11 -24.44
C PHE A 71 -1.16 24.27 -24.63
N LYS A 72 -2.46 23.96 -24.70
CA LYS A 72 -3.55 24.94 -24.75
C LYS A 72 -3.91 25.49 -23.38
N HIS A 73 -3.88 24.64 -22.36
CA HIS A 73 -4.30 24.94 -21.00
C HIS A 73 -3.18 24.56 -20.03
N ILE A 74 -2.28 25.50 -19.73
CA ILE A 74 -1.14 25.22 -18.84
C ILE A 74 -1.58 25.23 -17.38
N PHE A 75 -2.40 26.21 -17.01
CA PHE A 75 -2.76 26.49 -15.62
C PHE A 75 -4.21 26.19 -15.27
N TYR A 76 -5.12 26.46 -16.20
CA TYR A 76 -6.56 26.34 -15.98
C TYR A 76 -7.23 25.72 -17.20
N PHE A 77 -8.17 24.82 -16.93
CA PHE A 77 -9.09 24.27 -17.91
C PHE A 77 -10.49 24.85 -17.68
N LYS A 78 -11.15 25.33 -18.72
CA LYS A 78 -12.49 25.89 -18.61
C LYS A 78 -13.53 24.77 -18.66
N CYS A 79 -14.25 24.58 -17.56
CA CYS A 79 -15.39 23.67 -17.47
C CYS A 79 -16.50 24.10 -18.44
N SER A 80 -17.39 23.17 -18.84
CA SER A 80 -18.58 23.48 -19.66
C SER A 80 -19.54 24.48 -19.00
N CYS A 81 -19.54 24.57 -17.66
CA CYS A 81 -20.29 25.62 -16.93
C CYS A 81 -19.60 26.98 -16.89
N GLY A 82 -18.42 27.13 -17.52
CA GLY A 82 -17.65 28.36 -17.55
C GLY A 82 -16.62 28.52 -16.43
N ASN A 83 -16.69 27.71 -15.36
CA ASN A 83 -15.74 27.79 -14.25
C ASN A 83 -14.33 27.30 -14.62
N ASN A 84 -13.29 27.99 -14.13
CA ASN A 84 -11.89 27.63 -14.38
C ASN A 84 -11.39 26.62 -13.34
N LEU A 85 -11.04 25.43 -13.81
CA LEU A 85 -10.49 24.37 -12.98
C LEU A 85 -8.95 24.42 -13.00
N PRO A 86 -8.28 24.50 -11.85
CA PRO A 86 -6.82 24.49 -11.79
C PRO A 86 -6.25 23.15 -12.24
N LEU A 87 -5.23 23.19 -13.09
CA LEU A 87 -4.50 22.03 -13.62
C LEU A 87 -3.21 21.72 -12.86
N THR A 88 -2.74 22.67 -12.05
CA THR A 88 -1.48 22.55 -11.29
C THR A 88 -1.73 22.63 -9.78
N ALA A 89 -0.88 21.96 -9.01
CA ALA A 89 -0.91 22.00 -7.55
C ALA A 89 -0.80 23.43 -6.98
N ILE A 90 0.06 24.25 -7.59
CA ILE A 90 0.31 25.66 -7.19
C ILE A 90 -0.96 26.49 -7.31
N ASN A 91 -1.79 26.23 -8.32
CA ASN A 91 -3.02 26.97 -8.57
C ASN A 91 -4.22 26.41 -7.81
N GLY A 92 -4.00 25.47 -6.88
CA GLY A 92 -5.04 24.96 -5.99
C GLY A 92 -5.73 23.70 -6.47
N LYS A 93 -5.20 22.97 -7.45
CA LYS A 93 -5.74 21.66 -7.88
C LYS A 93 -5.95 20.68 -6.72
N ASN A 94 -5.06 20.69 -5.73
CA ASN A 94 -5.16 19.83 -4.54
C ASN A 94 -6.35 20.17 -3.61
N LYS A 95 -7.03 21.31 -3.84
CA LYS A 95 -8.24 21.70 -3.10
C LYS A 95 -9.53 21.20 -3.76
N LEU A 96 -9.45 20.71 -4.99
CA LEU A 96 -10.60 20.16 -5.69
C LEU A 96 -11.02 18.84 -5.04
N LYS A 97 -12.33 18.61 -4.97
CA LYS A 97 -12.88 17.32 -4.52
C LYS A 97 -12.46 16.24 -5.51
N THR A 98 -11.90 15.16 -4.99
CA THR A 98 -11.40 14.02 -5.75
C THR A 98 -12.23 12.76 -5.52
N LEU A 99 -12.45 11.99 -6.58
CA LEU A 99 -13.17 10.72 -6.55
C LEU A 99 -12.25 9.58 -7.03
N CYS A 100 -12.48 8.38 -6.50
CA CYS A 100 -11.80 7.16 -6.95
C CYS A 100 -12.17 6.86 -8.41
N GLY A 101 -11.16 6.54 -9.23
CA GLY A 101 -11.40 6.15 -10.62
C GLY A 101 -12.14 4.82 -10.79
N ASN A 102 -12.11 3.96 -9.79
CA ASN A 102 -12.76 2.67 -9.80
C ASN A 102 -14.20 2.72 -9.24
N CYS A 103 -14.36 3.04 -7.95
CA CYS A 103 -15.68 3.02 -7.29
C CYS A 103 -16.40 4.37 -7.27
N LYS A 104 -15.77 5.46 -7.73
CA LYS A 104 -16.33 6.83 -7.73
C LYS A 104 -16.63 7.44 -6.35
N ASN A 105 -16.32 6.75 -5.26
CA ASN A 105 -16.41 7.31 -3.91
C ASN A 105 -15.36 8.40 -3.69
N ALA A 106 -15.64 9.30 -2.75
CA ALA A 106 -14.73 10.40 -2.42
C ALA A 106 -13.41 9.85 -1.87
N VAL A 107 -12.29 10.39 -2.33
CA VAL A 107 -10.96 10.02 -1.86
C VAL A 107 -10.23 11.28 -1.46
N LYS A 108 -9.66 11.31 -0.26
CA LYS A 108 -8.86 12.43 0.22
C LYS A 108 -7.40 12.18 -0.12
N MET A 109 -6.89 12.87 -1.13
CA MET A 109 -5.49 12.78 -1.52
C MET A 109 -4.59 13.39 -0.45
N ASN A 110 -3.65 12.63 0.09
CA ASN A 110 -2.63 13.12 1.01
C ASN A 110 -1.20 12.85 0.50
N LYS A 111 -0.24 13.68 0.94
CA LYS A 111 1.17 13.60 0.51
C LYS A 111 2.04 12.63 1.31
N VAL A 112 1.45 11.90 2.25
CA VAL A 112 2.21 10.99 3.12
C VAL A 112 2.50 9.72 2.33
N LYS A 113 3.75 9.22 2.33
CA LYS A 113 4.07 7.95 1.68
C LYS A 113 3.36 6.80 2.42
N LYS A 114 2.70 5.93 1.65
CA LYS A 114 1.94 4.79 2.18
C LYS A 114 2.83 3.55 2.25
N ILE A 115 2.59 2.70 3.24
CA ILE A 115 3.17 1.36 3.36
C ILE A 115 2.01 0.37 3.49
N CYS A 116 1.99 -0.64 2.64
CA CYS A 116 0.88 -1.59 2.53
C CYS A 116 1.35 -3.00 2.89
N ILE A 117 0.79 -3.55 3.97
CA ILE A 117 1.17 -4.87 4.51
C ILE A 117 -0.08 -5.75 4.61
N PRO A 118 -0.36 -6.59 3.60
CA PRO A 118 -1.34 -7.65 3.73
C PRO A 118 -0.90 -8.73 4.73
N ILE A 119 -1.86 -9.16 5.55
CA ILE A 119 -1.75 -10.35 6.39
C ILE A 119 -2.50 -11.49 5.71
N ILE A 120 -1.77 -12.55 5.40
CA ILE A 120 -2.25 -13.75 4.76
C ILE A 120 -2.13 -14.91 5.74
N GLY A 121 -3.04 -15.86 5.64
CA GLY A 121 -3.08 -17.00 6.53
C GLY A 121 -4.36 -17.79 6.35
N THR A 122 -4.33 -19.01 6.86
CA THR A 122 -5.41 -20.00 6.78
C THR A 122 -6.57 -19.60 7.70
N ASN A 123 -6.31 -19.27 8.98
CA ASN A 123 -7.35 -18.94 9.95
C ASN A 123 -7.62 -17.42 10.10
N PRO A 124 -8.85 -16.94 9.84
CA PRO A 124 -9.24 -15.54 10.05
C PRO A 124 -9.08 -15.04 11.49
N SER A 125 -9.39 -15.86 12.50
CA SER A 125 -9.33 -15.48 13.92
C SER A 125 -7.89 -15.25 14.35
N ILE A 126 -6.96 -16.11 13.91
CA ILE A 126 -5.52 -15.96 14.18
C ILE A 126 -4.99 -14.66 13.57
N LYS A 127 -5.33 -14.37 12.31
CA LYS A 127 -4.93 -13.11 11.67
C LYS A 127 -5.48 -11.90 12.43
N ALA A 128 -6.75 -11.94 12.84
CA ALA A 128 -7.37 -10.85 13.58
C ALA A 128 -6.72 -10.63 14.95
N ASN A 129 -6.49 -11.69 15.71
CA ASN A 129 -5.81 -11.64 17.02
C ASN A 129 -4.38 -11.14 16.90
N PHE A 130 -3.62 -11.66 15.93
CA PHE A 130 -2.27 -11.17 15.65
C PHE A 130 -2.28 -9.66 15.33
N THR A 131 -3.19 -9.23 14.45
CA THR A 131 -3.29 -7.82 14.06
C THR A 131 -3.61 -6.95 15.28
N TYR A 132 -4.55 -7.38 16.12
CA TYR A 132 -4.92 -6.69 17.35
C TYR A 132 -3.75 -6.60 18.33
N ASN A 133 -3.12 -7.72 18.67
CA ASN A 133 -1.98 -7.77 19.59
C ASN A 133 -0.81 -6.93 19.07
N MET A 134 -0.51 -7.01 17.76
CA MET A 134 0.51 -6.21 17.12
C MET A 134 0.22 -4.71 17.27
N LEU A 135 -1.01 -4.27 16.97
CA LEU A 135 -1.40 -2.87 17.12
C LEU A 135 -1.36 -2.40 18.57
N ASP A 136 -1.89 -3.19 19.51
CA ASP A 136 -1.88 -2.84 20.93
C ASP A 136 -0.45 -2.73 21.46
N THR A 137 0.45 -3.61 21.01
CA THR A 137 1.88 -3.54 21.34
C THR A 137 2.53 -2.29 20.77
N ILE A 138 2.23 -1.96 19.51
CA ILE A 138 2.73 -0.77 18.83
C ILE A 138 2.23 0.46 19.58
N GLU A 139 0.93 0.57 19.82
CA GLU A 139 0.33 1.66 20.59
C GLU A 139 1.01 1.82 21.95
N TRP A 140 1.20 0.73 22.70
CA TRP A 140 1.89 0.78 23.99
C TRP A 140 3.37 1.19 23.89
N LYS A 141 4.14 0.57 22.98
CA LYS A 141 5.57 0.90 22.78
C LYS A 141 5.75 2.35 22.34
N PHE A 142 4.80 2.88 21.56
CA PHE A 142 4.90 4.19 20.95
C PHE A 142 4.08 5.29 21.62
N ASP A 143 3.29 5.03 22.66
CA ASP A 143 2.62 6.08 23.44
C ASP A 143 3.62 7.02 24.15
N LYS A 144 4.86 6.55 24.34
CA LYS A 144 6.01 7.34 24.84
C LYS A 144 6.85 8.01 23.76
N SER A 145 6.49 7.87 22.49
CA SER A 145 7.20 8.39 21.31
C SER A 145 6.24 9.22 20.45
N PRO A 146 6.66 10.16 19.59
CA PRO A 146 5.71 10.97 18.82
C PRO A 146 4.89 10.21 17.74
N PHE A 147 4.99 8.88 17.70
CA PHE A 147 4.30 7.99 16.78
C PHE A 147 2.94 7.57 17.35
N LYS A 148 1.89 8.36 17.12
CA LYS A 148 0.53 7.96 17.51
C LYS A 148 -0.11 7.11 16.42
N ALA A 149 -0.40 5.85 16.73
CA ALA A 149 -1.24 5.02 15.87
C ALA A 149 -2.71 5.49 15.94
N TYR A 150 -3.44 5.34 14.84
CA TYR A 150 -4.82 5.83 14.71
C TYR A 150 -5.63 4.82 13.91
N VAL A 151 -6.19 3.82 14.58
CA VAL A 151 -6.99 2.77 13.95
C VAL A 151 -8.29 3.35 13.38
N SER A 152 -8.54 3.17 12.07
CA SER A 152 -9.68 3.83 11.42
C SER A 152 -10.80 2.91 10.88
N THR A 153 -10.63 1.59 10.73
CA THR A 153 -11.71 0.68 10.24
C THR A 153 -11.51 -0.82 10.59
N PRO A 154 -12.56 -1.67 10.60
CA PRO A 154 -12.47 -3.09 11.00
C PRO A 154 -11.83 -4.05 9.97
N LYS A 155 -11.88 -3.76 8.66
CA LYS A 155 -11.25 -4.61 7.60
C LYS A 155 -9.83 -4.19 7.23
N THR A 156 -9.49 -2.94 7.55
CA THR A 156 -8.18 -2.36 7.27
C THR A 156 -7.76 -1.52 8.44
N GLN A 157 -6.62 -1.86 9.02
CA GLN A 157 -6.08 -1.07 10.11
C GLN A 157 -5.04 -0.12 9.53
N LYS A 158 -5.35 1.16 9.66
CA LYS A 158 -4.51 2.26 9.18
C LYS A 158 -3.92 2.96 10.38
N PHE A 159 -2.71 3.48 10.24
CA PHE A 159 -2.13 4.37 11.25
C PHE A 159 -1.00 5.21 10.65
N PHE A 160 -0.60 6.28 11.36
CA PHE A 160 0.45 7.18 10.91
C PHE A 160 1.70 6.99 11.75
N LEU A 161 2.86 7.02 11.08
CA LEU A 161 4.16 7.12 11.74
C LEU A 161 4.79 8.47 11.42
N GLY A 162 5.30 9.20 12.41
CA GLY A 162 6.09 10.40 12.18
C GLY A 162 6.59 11.05 13.45
N LYS A 163 7.32 12.16 13.28
CA LYS A 163 7.90 12.94 14.38
C LYS A 163 6.86 13.70 15.22
N ASN A 164 5.64 13.90 14.71
CA ASN A 164 4.46 14.39 15.45
C ASN A 164 3.21 14.37 14.55
N ARG A 165 2.04 14.64 15.15
CA ARG A 165 0.72 14.71 14.48
C ARG A 165 0.67 15.62 13.24
N LYS A 166 1.45 16.70 13.20
CA LYS A 166 1.41 17.69 12.10
C LYS A 166 2.29 17.32 10.92
N LYS A 167 3.26 16.42 11.10
CA LYS A 167 4.23 16.00 10.06
C LYS A 167 4.44 14.47 10.09
N PRO A 168 3.43 13.68 9.71
CA PRO A 168 3.60 12.23 9.54
C PRO A 168 4.65 11.94 8.45
N LEU A 169 5.56 11.02 8.74
CA LEU A 169 6.54 10.52 7.77
C LEU A 169 5.90 9.50 6.84
N ARG A 170 5.05 8.62 7.39
CA ARG A 170 4.47 7.47 6.72
C ARG A 170 3.06 7.21 7.21
N GLN A 171 2.30 6.54 6.37
CA GLN A 171 0.98 6.05 6.68
C GLN A 171 0.95 4.56 6.37
N ILE A 172 0.73 3.73 7.37
CA ILE A 172 0.70 2.28 7.22
C ILE A 172 -0.74 1.81 7.06
N TYR A 173 -0.91 0.85 6.17
CA TYR A 173 -2.11 0.08 5.95
C TYR A 173 -1.81 -1.38 6.19
N ILE A 174 -2.48 -1.96 7.18
CA ILE A 174 -2.53 -3.39 7.42
C ILE A 174 -3.84 -3.90 6.86
N PHE A 175 -3.75 -4.83 5.92
CA PHE A 175 -4.93 -5.47 5.33
C PHE A 175 -5.14 -6.82 6.00
N ASN A 176 -6.17 -6.92 6.84
CA ASN A 176 -6.58 -8.17 7.46
C ASN A 176 -7.87 -8.65 6.80
N THR A 177 -7.81 -9.83 6.18
CA THR A 177 -9.00 -10.41 5.53
C THR A 177 -9.67 -11.42 6.44
N ASN A 178 -11.00 -11.33 6.51
CA ASN A 178 -11.81 -12.36 7.17
C ASN A 178 -11.93 -13.64 6.32
N GLU A 179 -11.39 -13.65 5.10
CA GLU A 179 -11.40 -14.83 4.24
C GLU A 179 -10.45 -15.90 4.80
N ARG A 180 -11.01 -17.08 5.06
CA ARG A 180 -10.24 -18.31 5.33
C ARG A 180 -9.56 -18.70 4.02
N ASN A 181 -8.32 -19.16 4.09
CA ASN A 181 -7.60 -19.67 2.92
C ASN A 181 -7.50 -18.67 1.76
N LEU A 182 -7.35 -17.37 2.07
CA LEU A 182 -7.23 -16.31 1.05
C LEU A 182 -6.17 -16.64 -0.01
N ALA A 183 -5.02 -17.16 0.43
CA ALA A 183 -3.92 -17.62 -0.41
C ALA A 183 -4.33 -18.65 -1.48
N LEU A 184 -5.33 -19.48 -1.15
CA LEU A 184 -5.80 -20.62 -1.95
C LEU A 184 -6.91 -20.27 -2.93
N SER A 185 -7.50 -19.09 -2.82
CA SER A 185 -8.71 -18.74 -3.57
C SER A 185 -8.42 -17.93 -4.83
N ASP A 186 -9.18 -18.18 -5.91
CA ASP A 186 -9.29 -17.25 -7.06
C ASP A 186 -9.85 -15.86 -6.63
N ASN A 187 -10.25 -15.69 -5.37
CA ASN A 187 -10.67 -14.42 -4.81
C ASN A 187 -9.51 -13.46 -4.55
N LEU A 188 -8.24 -13.90 -4.62
CA LEU A 188 -7.09 -13.00 -4.44
C LEU A 188 -7.18 -11.78 -5.37
N LYS A 189 -7.69 -11.94 -6.59
CA LYS A 189 -7.94 -10.85 -7.57
C LYS A 189 -8.87 -9.75 -7.06
N LYS A 190 -9.75 -10.04 -6.09
CA LYS A 190 -10.62 -9.03 -5.46
C LYS A 190 -9.81 -8.05 -4.60
N TYR A 191 -8.65 -8.49 -4.12
CA TYR A 191 -7.79 -7.76 -3.20
C TYR A 191 -6.71 -6.97 -3.93
N ARG A 192 -7.12 -5.84 -4.49
CA ARG A 192 -6.30 -4.95 -5.32
C ARG A 192 -5.01 -4.45 -4.64
N TYR A 193 -4.92 -4.51 -3.31
CA TYR A 193 -3.70 -4.15 -2.58
C TYR A 193 -2.50 -5.05 -2.87
N PHE A 194 -2.70 -6.24 -3.45
CA PHE A 194 -1.60 -7.05 -3.98
C PHE A 194 -0.94 -6.47 -5.25
N ASN A 195 -1.52 -5.46 -5.89
CA ASN A 195 -0.83 -4.72 -6.98
C ASN A 195 0.25 -3.75 -6.46
N TYR A 196 0.23 -3.42 -5.18
CA TYR A 196 1.04 -2.31 -4.66
C TYR A 196 1.54 -2.52 -3.23
N TYR A 197 1.50 -3.76 -2.73
CA TYR A 197 2.00 -4.08 -1.41
C TYR A 197 3.50 -3.82 -1.28
N ASP A 198 3.92 -3.56 -0.05
CA ASP A 198 5.30 -3.24 0.29
C ASP A 198 5.98 -4.37 1.06
N GLY A 199 5.23 -5.18 1.81
CA GLY A 199 5.69 -6.40 2.47
C GLY A 199 4.51 -7.30 2.81
N ILE A 200 4.77 -8.55 3.20
CA ILE A 200 3.73 -9.55 3.50
C ILE A 200 3.96 -10.11 4.91
N VAL A 201 2.88 -10.32 5.64
CA VAL A 201 2.87 -11.21 6.81
C VAL A 201 2.12 -12.48 6.43
N PHE A 202 2.75 -13.63 6.60
CA PHE A 202 2.18 -14.94 6.35
C PHE A 202 2.08 -15.71 7.67
N ILE A 203 0.87 -16.00 8.13
CA ILE A 203 0.60 -16.64 9.43
C ILE A 203 -0.07 -17.98 9.22
N PHE A 204 0.40 -19.00 9.93
CA PHE A 204 -0.24 -20.30 9.97
C PHE A 204 -0.07 -20.98 11.34
N ASN A 205 -0.99 -21.89 11.65
CA ASN A 205 -0.94 -22.75 12.84
C ASN A 205 -0.73 -24.20 12.39
N GLY A 206 0.21 -24.92 13.02
CA GLY A 206 0.51 -26.31 12.68
C GLY A 206 -0.67 -27.25 12.83
N GLU A 207 -1.52 -27.06 13.85
CA GLU A 207 -2.72 -27.88 14.03
C GLU A 207 -3.71 -27.71 12.87
N GLU A 208 -3.83 -26.49 12.34
CA GLU A 208 -4.71 -26.21 11.20
C GLU A 208 -4.15 -26.80 9.91
N LEU A 209 -2.82 -26.80 9.75
CA LEU A 209 -2.18 -27.45 8.59
C LEU A 209 -2.44 -28.95 8.57
N VAL A 210 -2.34 -29.63 9.72
CA VAL A 210 -2.66 -31.06 9.82
C VAL A 210 -4.10 -31.34 9.38
N ASN A 211 -5.05 -30.49 9.78
CA ASN A 211 -6.45 -30.63 9.37
C ASN A 211 -6.64 -30.37 7.86
N LEU A 212 -5.95 -29.39 7.29
CA LEU A 212 -6.03 -29.07 5.85
C LEU A 212 -5.39 -30.17 4.98
N GLU A 213 -4.33 -30.80 5.45
CA GLU A 213 -3.72 -31.98 4.80
C GLU A 213 -4.69 -33.16 4.81
N GLY A 214 -5.40 -33.42 5.91
CA GLY A 214 -6.37 -34.51 6.00
C GLY A 214 -7.63 -34.30 5.16
N GLU A 215 -8.18 -33.08 5.11
CA GLU A 215 -9.43 -32.80 4.41
C GLU A 215 -9.26 -32.52 2.91
N ASN A 216 -8.17 -31.86 2.52
CA ASN A 216 -7.98 -31.35 1.15
C ASN A 216 -6.66 -31.78 0.49
N ASN A 217 -5.85 -32.62 1.15
CA ASN A 217 -4.49 -32.95 0.72
C ASN A 217 -3.62 -31.70 0.43
N LEU A 218 -3.90 -30.59 1.11
CA LEU A 218 -3.21 -29.31 0.91
C LEU A 218 -2.12 -29.14 1.96
N THR A 219 -0.86 -29.24 1.53
CA THR A 219 0.30 -28.97 2.37
C THR A 219 0.58 -27.47 2.47
N LEU A 220 1.35 -27.06 3.49
CA LEU A 220 1.82 -25.68 3.64
C LEU A 220 2.56 -25.17 2.38
N ASP A 221 3.37 -26.04 1.79
CA ASP A 221 4.06 -25.81 0.53
C ASP A 221 3.09 -25.55 -0.64
N GLY A 222 2.00 -26.32 -0.71
CA GLY A 222 0.95 -26.11 -1.71
C GLY A 222 0.23 -24.78 -1.53
N ILE A 223 0.00 -24.34 -0.28
CA ILE A 223 -0.59 -23.03 0.00
C ILE A 223 0.28 -21.89 -0.54
N LEU A 224 1.60 -21.98 -0.33
CA LEU A 224 2.54 -21.00 -0.85
C LEU A 224 2.60 -21.02 -2.38
N ASP A 225 2.64 -22.21 -2.99
CA ASP A 225 2.63 -22.34 -4.45
C ASP A 225 1.38 -21.69 -5.05
N ILE A 226 0.21 -21.97 -4.49
CA ILE A 226 -1.06 -21.38 -4.98
C ILE A 226 -1.06 -19.86 -4.79
N PHE A 227 -0.50 -19.35 -3.68
CA PHE A 227 -0.33 -17.92 -3.48
C PHE A 227 0.57 -17.29 -4.57
N ILE A 228 1.74 -17.88 -4.84
CA ILE A 228 2.67 -17.41 -5.87
C ILE A 228 2.02 -17.47 -7.26
N LEU A 229 1.36 -18.57 -7.59
CA LEU A 229 0.61 -18.73 -8.85
C LEU A 229 -0.47 -17.65 -9.00
N ASN A 230 -1.16 -17.30 -7.92
CA ASN A 230 -2.14 -16.21 -7.93
C ASN A 230 -1.49 -14.84 -8.16
N LEU A 231 -0.30 -14.60 -7.60
CA LEU A 231 0.50 -13.41 -7.90
C LEU A 231 0.91 -13.36 -9.38
N GLN A 232 1.31 -14.49 -9.96
CA GLN A 232 1.67 -14.58 -11.37
C GLN A 232 0.46 -14.31 -12.29
N LYS A 233 -0.66 -14.99 -12.02
CA LYS A 233 -1.88 -14.92 -12.82
C LYS A 233 -2.54 -13.54 -12.80
N ASN A 234 -2.55 -12.87 -11.64
CA ASN A 234 -3.39 -11.68 -11.44
C ASN A 234 -2.61 -10.39 -11.16
N PHE A 235 -1.34 -10.47 -10.75
CA PHE A 235 -0.57 -9.32 -10.23
C PHE A 235 0.76 -9.10 -10.96
N GLY A 236 0.98 -9.77 -12.09
CA GLY A 236 2.08 -9.48 -13.02
C GLY A 236 3.45 -10.02 -12.59
N LEU A 237 3.51 -10.90 -11.60
CA LEU A 237 4.74 -11.62 -11.25
C LEU A 237 5.10 -12.58 -12.39
N LYS A 238 6.32 -12.54 -12.91
CA LYS A 238 6.73 -13.48 -13.96
C LYS A 238 7.04 -14.86 -13.36
N PRO A 239 6.86 -15.96 -14.11
CA PRO A 239 7.30 -17.28 -13.66
C PRO A 239 8.80 -17.28 -13.33
N GLY A 240 9.15 -17.77 -12.13
CA GLY A 240 10.53 -17.80 -11.63
C GLY A 240 11.10 -16.45 -11.19
N GLU A 241 10.32 -15.37 -11.21
CA GLU A 241 10.75 -14.07 -10.70
C GLU A 241 10.77 -14.07 -9.17
N ILE A 242 11.90 -13.65 -8.60
CA ILE A 242 12.04 -13.46 -7.16
C ILE A 242 11.17 -12.26 -6.73
N ILE A 243 10.36 -12.49 -5.72
CA ILE A 243 9.51 -11.50 -5.09
C ILE A 243 10.40 -10.58 -4.25
N ASN A 244 10.69 -9.38 -4.78
CA ASN A 244 11.52 -8.35 -4.14
C ASN A 244 10.78 -7.58 -3.02
N LYS A 245 9.96 -8.28 -2.24
CA LYS A 245 9.15 -7.73 -1.16
C LYS A 245 9.36 -8.59 0.09
N PRO A 246 9.64 -7.99 1.26
CA PRO A 246 9.90 -8.74 2.47
C PRO A 246 8.68 -9.55 2.91
N ILE A 247 8.91 -10.80 3.31
CA ILE A 247 7.89 -11.68 3.90
C ILE A 247 8.26 -12.06 5.33
N ALA A 248 7.40 -11.74 6.29
CA ALA A 248 7.50 -12.31 7.64
C ALA A 248 6.61 -13.54 7.72
N VAL A 249 7.21 -14.66 8.07
CA VAL A 249 6.51 -15.94 8.21
C VAL A 249 6.35 -16.24 9.69
N ILE A 250 5.12 -16.42 10.14
CA ILE A 250 4.79 -16.55 11.57
C ILE A 250 4.10 -17.88 11.82
N THR A 251 4.58 -18.59 12.84
CA THR A 251 4.03 -19.87 13.27
C THR A 251 4.07 -20.01 14.80
N ASN A 252 3.33 -20.97 15.37
CA ASN A 252 3.25 -21.12 16.83
C ASN A 252 4.28 -22.09 17.40
N ASN A 253 4.70 -21.81 18.63
CA ASN A 253 5.71 -22.60 19.34
C ASN A 253 5.20 -23.99 19.78
N GLN A 254 3.89 -24.25 19.73
CA GLN A 254 3.33 -25.60 19.97
C GLN A 254 3.78 -26.62 18.91
N ILE A 255 4.37 -26.18 17.81
CA ILE A 255 4.96 -27.02 16.77
C ILE A 255 6.44 -27.32 17.04
N LYS A 256 7.01 -27.03 18.22
CA LYS A 256 8.43 -27.33 18.50
C LYS A 256 8.84 -28.80 18.23
N ARG A 257 7.88 -29.74 18.21
CA ARG A 257 8.09 -31.15 17.86
C ARG A 257 7.91 -31.50 16.37
N SER A 258 7.18 -30.71 15.58
CA SER A 258 6.96 -30.98 14.13
C SER A 258 7.68 -29.99 13.20
N PHE A 259 8.11 -28.83 13.71
CA PHE A 259 8.87 -27.84 12.95
C PHE A 259 10.31 -28.32 12.74
N ASN A 260 10.95 -28.87 13.79
CA ASN A 260 12.30 -29.43 13.72
C ASN A 260 12.45 -30.71 12.85
N GLY A 261 11.40 -31.21 12.18
CA GLY A 261 11.39 -32.60 11.68
C GLY A 261 11.32 -32.82 10.16
N TYR A 262 10.54 -32.05 9.41
CA TYR A 262 10.34 -32.33 7.96
C TYR A 262 9.61 -31.23 7.19
N ILE A 263 8.67 -30.54 7.84
CA ILE A 263 7.85 -29.48 7.21
C ILE A 263 8.66 -28.19 7.01
N GLU A 264 9.76 -28.00 7.75
CA GLU A 264 10.56 -26.79 7.72
C GLU A 264 11.47 -26.69 6.50
N GLU A 265 12.15 -27.75 6.06
CA GLU A 265 13.18 -27.63 5.02
C GLU A 265 12.62 -27.29 3.64
N ASN A 266 11.57 -28.00 3.19
CA ASN A 266 10.98 -27.75 1.87
C ASN A 266 10.28 -26.38 1.81
N PHE A 267 9.52 -26.03 2.85
CA PHE A 267 8.83 -24.75 2.92
C PHE A 267 9.81 -23.59 3.03
N LYS A 268 10.83 -23.72 3.88
CA LYS A 268 11.88 -22.72 4.01
C LYS A 268 12.64 -22.56 2.71
N ALA A 269 13.05 -23.65 2.06
CA ALA A 269 13.71 -23.61 0.76
C ALA A 269 12.82 -22.94 -0.29
N LYS A 270 11.51 -23.18 -0.29
CA LYS A 270 10.58 -22.48 -1.19
C LYS A 270 10.51 -20.99 -0.89
N ILE A 271 10.44 -20.57 0.37
CA ILE A 271 10.47 -19.14 0.73
C ILE A 271 11.79 -18.52 0.26
N GLU A 272 12.92 -19.17 0.53
CA GLU A 272 14.27 -18.77 0.11
C GLU A 272 14.41 -18.60 -1.40
N ASN A 273 13.82 -19.51 -2.17
CA ASN A 273 13.89 -19.49 -3.62
C ASN A 273 12.96 -18.44 -4.26
N ASN A 274 11.92 -18.00 -3.54
CA ASN A 274 10.88 -17.12 -4.11
C ASN A 274 10.90 -15.68 -3.57
N PHE A 275 11.56 -15.39 -2.44
CA PHE A 275 11.56 -14.07 -1.81
C PHE A 275 12.98 -13.54 -1.58
N SER A 276 13.21 -12.25 -1.87
CA SER A 276 14.51 -11.61 -1.65
C SER A 276 14.86 -11.46 -0.16
N ASP A 277 13.84 -11.21 0.65
CA ASP A 277 13.97 -10.92 2.08
C ASP A 277 12.89 -11.67 2.83
N TYR A 278 13.29 -12.51 3.78
CA TYR A 278 12.37 -13.30 4.58
C TYR A 278 12.86 -13.42 6.01
N LYS A 279 11.93 -13.62 6.95
CA LYS A 279 12.26 -13.98 8.33
C LYS A 279 11.14 -14.78 8.96
N PHE A 280 11.53 -15.85 9.66
CA PHE A 280 10.63 -16.69 10.43
C PHE A 280 10.51 -16.17 11.86
N PHE A 281 9.29 -16.20 12.39
CA PHE A 281 8.94 -15.79 13.74
C PHE A 281 8.12 -16.89 14.42
N LEU A 282 8.49 -17.21 15.65
CA LEU A 282 7.77 -18.14 16.51
C LEU A 282 7.02 -17.35 17.58
N LEU A 283 5.70 -17.51 17.65
CA LEU A 283 4.85 -16.86 18.66
C LEU A 283 4.14 -17.91 19.51
N ASP A 284 4.05 -17.70 20.83
CA ASP A 284 3.56 -18.74 21.74
C ASP A 284 2.04 -18.97 21.70
N ASP A 285 1.25 -17.94 21.37
CA ASP A 285 -0.22 -18.05 21.33
C ASP A 285 -0.86 -17.06 20.35
N PHE A 286 -1.51 -17.60 19.31
CA PHE A 286 -2.27 -16.85 18.32
C PHE A 286 -3.76 -16.68 18.67
N ASN A 287 -4.26 -17.51 19.59
CA ASN A 287 -5.70 -17.66 19.81
C ASN A 287 -6.24 -16.69 20.88
N LEU A 288 -5.34 -16.05 21.64
CA LEU A 288 -5.73 -15.11 22.69
C LEU A 288 -5.39 -13.66 22.33
N ILE A 289 -6.38 -12.80 22.53
CA ILE A 289 -6.14 -11.36 22.71
C ILE A 289 -5.45 -11.21 24.06
N LYS A 290 -4.20 -10.76 24.05
CA LYS A 290 -3.39 -10.71 25.27
C LYS A 290 -3.75 -9.44 26.06
N GLN A 291 -4.50 -9.60 27.15
CA GLN A 291 -4.92 -8.49 28.03
C GLN A 291 -3.90 -8.12 29.13
N SER A 292 -2.64 -8.55 29.04
CA SER A 292 -1.70 -8.49 30.17
C SER A 292 -1.03 -7.13 30.39
N GLU A 293 -0.71 -6.81 31.66
CA GLU A 293 0.05 -5.64 32.11
C GLU A 293 1.52 -5.64 31.63
N ASN A 294 2.02 -6.78 31.10
CA ASN A 294 3.42 -6.96 30.73
C ASN A 294 3.62 -7.04 29.20
N LYS A 295 3.15 -6.00 28.50
CA LYS A 295 3.23 -5.83 27.03
C LYS A 295 4.67 -5.81 26.46
N ALA A 296 5.69 -5.78 27.32
CA ALA A 296 7.11 -5.85 26.95
C ALA A 296 7.48 -7.17 26.24
N ASN A 297 6.77 -8.26 26.51
CA ASN A 297 7.05 -9.60 25.98
C ASN A 297 6.27 -9.94 24.70
N TYR A 298 5.61 -8.97 24.06
CA TYR A 298 4.88 -9.19 22.81
C TYR A 298 5.85 -9.14 21.62
N HIS A 299 6.20 -10.33 21.11
CA HIS A 299 7.02 -10.54 19.91
C HIS A 299 6.30 -10.12 18.61
N GLU A 300 4.99 -9.89 18.63
CA GLU A 300 4.20 -9.40 17.49
C GLU A 300 4.72 -8.06 16.96
N ALA A 301 5.19 -7.17 17.86
CA ALA A 301 5.81 -5.92 17.44
C ALA A 301 7.14 -6.14 16.73
N GLU A 302 7.91 -7.17 17.06
CA GLU A 302 9.20 -7.44 16.42
C GLU A 302 9.03 -7.84 14.95
N VAL A 303 7.99 -8.61 14.64
CA VAL A 303 7.57 -8.92 13.27
C VAL A 303 7.37 -7.62 12.49
N PHE A 304 6.58 -6.72 13.07
CA PHE A 304 6.24 -5.46 12.44
C PHE A 304 7.44 -4.54 12.24
N GLN A 305 8.29 -4.45 13.26
CA GLN A 305 9.54 -3.68 13.24
C GLN A 305 10.50 -4.20 12.17
N TRP A 306 10.60 -5.52 12.01
CA TRP A 306 11.42 -6.14 10.99
C TRP A 306 10.90 -5.84 9.58
N ILE A 307 9.60 -6.04 9.32
CA ILE A 307 9.02 -5.72 8.00
C ILE A 307 9.24 -4.25 7.65
N LEU A 308 8.92 -3.33 8.57
CA LEU A 308 9.15 -1.91 8.34
C LEU A 308 10.64 -1.59 8.14
N GLY A 309 11.52 -2.35 8.78
CA GLY A 309 12.95 -2.29 8.61
C GLY A 309 13.40 -2.53 7.18
N GLN A 310 12.82 -3.55 6.56
CA GLN A 310 13.09 -3.93 5.17
C GLN A 310 12.42 -2.97 4.17
N VAL A 311 11.18 -2.57 4.43
CA VAL A 311 10.40 -1.70 3.52
C VAL A 311 10.94 -0.26 3.48
N ASP A 312 11.35 0.29 4.62
CA ASP A 312 11.77 1.67 4.71
C ASP A 312 12.79 1.87 5.84
N THR A 313 14.07 1.81 5.49
CA THR A 313 15.20 1.94 6.42
C THR A 313 15.19 3.24 7.25
N LYS A 314 14.53 4.31 6.76
CA LYS A 314 14.35 5.57 7.53
C LYS A 314 13.40 5.40 8.70
N ILE A 315 12.39 4.53 8.58
CA ILE A 315 11.47 4.20 9.67
C ILE A 315 12.19 3.34 10.71
N HIS A 316 12.97 2.34 10.29
CA HIS A 316 13.70 1.45 11.19
C HIS A 316 14.51 2.22 12.24
N LYS A 317 15.33 3.18 11.78
CA LYS A 317 16.15 4.05 12.63
C LYS A 317 15.34 4.90 13.61
N SER A 318 14.06 5.12 13.33
CA SER A 318 13.17 5.93 14.16
C SER A 318 12.34 5.12 15.15
N ILE A 319 12.24 3.80 14.92
CA ILE A 319 11.56 2.85 15.79
C ILE A 319 12.53 2.21 16.78
N CYS A 320 13.76 1.90 16.35
CA CYS A 320 14.76 1.20 17.17
C CYS A 320 15.66 2.12 18.01
N LYS A 321 15.29 3.40 18.17
CA LYS A 321 15.97 4.39 19.03
C LYS A 321 15.06 4.75 20.19
#